data_AF-A0A9E7RW77-F1
#
_entry.id   AF-A0A9E7RW77-F1
#
_cell.length_a   1.000
_cell.length_b   1.000
_cell.length_c   1.000
_cell.angle_alpha   90.00
_cell.angle_beta   90.00
_cell.angle_gamma   90.00
#
_symmetry.space_group_name_H-M   'P 1'
#
loop_
_entity.id
_entity.type
_entity.pdbx_description
1 polymer ?
#
loop_
_entity_poly.entity_id
_entity_poly.type
_entity_poly.pdbx_seq_one_letter_code
_entity_poly.pdbx_strand_id
1 'polypeptide(L)' 'MIHYRMDQPERVKCSVCGGTAEEVEETYPESGNFIMVLYRCTSCGHIEKRQYGRPVKIID' A
#
# COMPACT_ATOMS: atom_id res chain seq x y z
N MET A 1 3.79 -0.71 -20.68
CA MET A 1 3.18 -1.37 -19.49
C MET A 1 4.22 -1.32 -18.39
N ILE A 2 4.08 -0.42 -17.42
CA ILE A 2 5.08 -0.23 -16.37
C ILE A 2 4.89 -1.36 -15.36
N HIS A 3 5.73 -2.40 -15.43
CA HIS A 3 5.84 -3.39 -14.38
C HIS A 3 6.57 -2.74 -13.21
N TYR A 4 5.82 -2.12 -12.30
CA TYR A 4 6.37 -1.76 -11.00
C TYR A 4 6.73 -3.07 -10.29
N ARG A 5 8.00 -3.45 -10.31
CA ARG A 5 8.56 -4.35 -9.28
C ARG A 5 8.63 -3.52 -8.00
N MET A 6 7.48 -3.32 -7.37
CA MET A 6 7.44 -2.88 -5.99
C MET A 6 7.54 -4.15 -5.17
N ASP A 7 8.46 -4.20 -4.21
CA ASP A 7 8.44 -5.16 -3.10
C ASP A 7 7.19 -4.89 -2.20
N GLN A 8 6.02 -4.67 -2.80
CA GLN A 8 4.78 -4.46 -2.10
C GLN A 8 4.24 -5.82 -1.69
N PRO A 9 4.03 -6.06 -0.40
CA PRO A 9 3.40 -7.29 0.04
C PRO A 9 1.92 -7.28 -0.38
N GLU A 10 1.43 -8.39 -0.95
CA GLU A 10 0.01 -8.59 -1.28
C GLU A 10 -0.88 -8.57 -0.01
N ARG A 11 -0.26 -8.82 1.14
CA ARG A 11 -0.92 -8.94 2.44
C ARG A 11 -0.14 -8.24 3.54
N VAL A 12 -0.84 -7.53 4.40
CA VAL A 12 -0.26 -6.84 5.56
C VAL A 12 -0.99 -7.22 6.85
N LYS A 13 -0.34 -6.98 7.99
CA LYS A 13 -0.98 -7.15 9.30
C LYS A 13 -1.83 -5.93 9.61
N CYS A 14 -3.09 -6.15 9.98
CA CYS A 14 -3.98 -5.11 10.46
C CYS A 14 -3.49 -4.58 11.80
N SER A 15 -3.32 -3.27 11.88
CA SER A 15 -2.91 -2.53 13.07
C SER A 15 -3.95 -2.57 14.18
N VAL A 16 -5.23 -2.78 13.84
CA VAL A 16 -6.35 -2.76 14.80
C VAL A 16 -6.55 -4.12 15.46
N CYS A 17 -6.75 -5.18 14.69
CA CYS A 17 -7.07 -6.51 15.24
C CYS A 17 -5.93 -7.51 15.14
N GLY A 18 -4.80 -7.14 14.54
CA GLY A 18 -3.67 -8.05 14.29
C GLY A 18 -3.91 -9.11 13.21
N GLY A 19 -5.11 -9.12 12.60
CA GLY A 19 -5.48 -10.03 11.51
C GLY A 19 -4.81 -9.70 10.18
N THR A 20 -5.16 -10.43 9.13
CA THR A 20 -4.62 -10.22 7.78
C THR A 20 -5.46 -9.18 7.03
N ALA A 21 -4.79 -8.27 6.34
CA ALA A 21 -5.37 -7.32 5.41
C ALA A 21 -4.83 -7.57 4.01
N GLU A 22 -5.73 -7.61 3.04
CA GLU A 22 -5.43 -7.92 1.63
C GLU A 22 -5.55 -6.65 0.79
N GLU A 23 -4.71 -6.54 -0.24
CA GLU A 23 -4.71 -5.40 -1.16
C GLU A 23 -6.09 -5.24 -1.82
N VAL A 24 -6.56 -4.00 -1.88
CA VAL A 24 -7.77 -3.61 -2.60
C VAL A 24 -7.31 -2.98 -3.92
N GLU A 25 -7.95 -3.33 -5.04
CA GLU A 25 -7.56 -2.90 -6.41
C GLU A 25 -7.52 -1.37 -6.62
N GLU A 26 -7.88 -0.57 -5.63
CA GLU A 26 -7.74 0.88 -5.61
C GLU A 26 -6.29 1.31 -5.32
N THR A 27 -5.40 1.08 -6.30
CA THR A 27 -4.06 1.68 -6.30
C THR A 27 -4.13 3.07 -6.93
N TYR A 28 -3.74 4.09 -6.17
CA TYR A 28 -3.65 5.46 -6.68
C TYR A 28 -2.20 5.77 -7.04
N PRO A 29 -1.88 5.92 -8.35
CA PRO A 29 -0.61 6.50 -8.75
C PRO A 29 -0.66 8.00 -8.41
N GLU A 30 -0.03 8.38 -7.30
CA GLU A 30 0.24 9.78 -7.01
C GLU A 30 1.28 10.31 -8.01
N SER A 31 1.14 11.58 -8.42
CA SER A 31 1.96 12.24 -9.44
C SER A 31 3.37 12.58 -8.92
N GLY A 32 4.08 11.56 -8.43
CA GLY A 32 5.43 11.68 -7.93
C GLY A 32 5.84 10.44 -7.15
N ASN A 33 6.80 9.66 -7.68
CA ASN A 33 7.73 8.79 -6.96
C ASN A 33 7.22 7.72 -5.96
N PHE A 34 5.93 7.68 -5.66
CA PHE A 34 5.30 6.73 -4.76
C PHE A 34 3.89 6.37 -5.26
N ILE A 35 3.43 5.22 -4.81
CA ILE A 35 2.07 4.72 -4.97
C ILE A 35 1.45 4.60 -3.59
N MET A 36 0.15 4.85 -3.51
CA MET A 36 -0.63 4.55 -2.32
C MET A 36 -1.43 3.28 -2.57
N VAL A 37 -1.27 2.31 -1.69
CA VAL A 37 -1.95 1.02 -1.74
C VAL A 37 -2.82 0.89 -0.50
N LEU A 38 -4.07 0.49 -0.73
CA LEU A 38 -5.06 0.25 0.32
C LEU A 38 -5.14 -1.25 0.60
N TYR A 39 -5.14 -1.63 1.87
CA TYR A 39 -5.40 -3.01 2.28
C TYR A 39 -6.61 -3.07 3.19
N ARG A 40 -7.52 -4.00 2.94
CA ARG A 40 -8.69 -4.21 3.77
C ARG A 40 -8.52 -5.46 4.62
N CYS A 41 -8.67 -5.30 5.93
CA CYS A 41 -8.67 -6.41 6.86
C CYS A 41 -9.88 -7.31 6.63
N THR A 42 -9.64 -8.60 6.40
CA THR A 42 -10.71 -9.60 6.20
C THR A 42 -11.45 -9.90 7.50
N SER A 43 -10.83 -9.68 8.66
CA SER A 43 -11.42 -9.98 9.97
C SER A 43 -12.27 -8.85 10.54
N CYS A 44 -11.79 -7.60 10.49
CA CYS A 44 -12.46 -6.46 11.12
C CYS A 44 -12.92 -5.37 10.13
N GLY A 45 -12.60 -5.52 8.83
CA GLY A 45 -12.96 -4.55 7.80
C GLY A 45 -12.15 -3.26 7.80
N HIS A 46 -11.20 -3.08 8.73
CA HIS A 46 -10.33 -1.91 8.79
C HIS A 46 -9.50 -1.73 7.52
N ILE A 47 -9.30 -0.49 7.08
CA ILE A 47 -8.55 -0.16 5.86
C ILE A 47 -7.20 0.43 6.26
N GLU A 48 -6.15 -0.33 5.98
CA GLU A 48 -4.75 0.10 6.09
C GLU A 48 -4.37 0.89 4.84
N LYS A 49 -3.74 2.05 5.01
CA LYS A 49 -3.16 2.80 3.90
C LYS A 49 -1.65 2.71 3.98
N ARG A 50 -0.99 2.25 2.92
CA ARG A 50 0.47 2.19 2.87
C ARG A 50 1.00 2.89 1.63
N GLN A 51 2.06 3.64 1.85
CA GLN A 51 2.80 4.31 0.81
C GLN A 51 3.98 3.44 0.43
N TYR A 52 4.07 3.05 -0.84
CA TYR A 52 5.22 2.35 -1.39
C TYR A 52 5.87 3.22 -2.44
N GLY A 53 7.18 3.34 -2.40
CA GLY A 53 7.92 4.20 -3.32
C GLY A 53 9.35 4.37 -2.84
N ARG A 54 10.28 4.56 -3.78
CA ARG A 54 11.60 5.07 -3.42
C ARG A 54 11.50 6.60 -3.42
N PRO A 55 11.89 7.31 -2.35
CA PRO A 55 12.02 8.75 -2.43
C PRO A 55 13.05 9.06 -3.52
N VAL A 56 12.63 9.61 -4.67
CA VAL A 56 13.56 9.89 -5.77
C VAL A 56 14.34 11.19 -5.55
N LYS A 57 13.96 11.99 -4.54
CA LYS A 57 14.76 13.02 -3.86
C LYS A 57 13.86 13.74 -2.86
N ILE A 58 14.32 13.92 -1.63
CA ILE A 58 13.87 15.03 -0.79
C ILE A 58 14.57 16.26 -1.40
N ILE A 59 13.82 17.19 -1.98
CA ILE A 59 14.37 18.50 -2.29
C ILE A 59 14.21 19.30 -0.99
N ASP A 60 15.35 19.62 -0.38
CA ASP A 60 15.49 20.57 0.73
C ASP A 60 15.13 21.99 0.27
#